data_AF-A0A7Y3AV95-F1
#
_entry.id   AF-A0A7Y3AV95-F1
#
_cell.length_a   1.000
_cell.length_b   1.000
_cell.length_c   1.000
_cell.angle_alpha   90.00
_cell.angle_beta   90.00
_cell.angle_gamma   90.00
#
_symmetry.space_group_name_H-M   'P 1'
#
loop_
_entity.id
_entity.type
_entity.pdbx_description
1 polymer ?
#
loop_
_entity_poly.entity_id
_entity_poly.type
_entity_poly.pdbx_seq_one_letter_code
_entity_poly.pdbx_strand_id
1 'polypeptide(L)'
;ITDVQHRVSKNGKGWALFTMEDYTDSYEFRIFGEEYLKFRHFLMINSFVFVKVFVREGWTNRDTGKKGDARIQYVNFVLLQDTMENFAKKLTIKLNIDQLKEENIHELKDTLISYKGKHPLNFVIYEMNEQIKVNLSSRKQKVEITSELLHTLEEKDVHYKLN
;
A
#
# COMPACT_ATOMS: atom_id res chain seq x y z
N ILE A 1 -12.95 3.99 5.85
CA ILE A 1 -14.40 3.99 5.49
C ILE A 1 -15.16 4.68 6.61
N THR A 2 -15.96 5.70 6.27
CA THR A 2 -16.67 6.54 7.25
C THR A 2 -18.16 6.30 7.28
N ASP A 3 -18.78 5.87 6.18
CA ASP A 3 -20.19 5.42 6.13
C ASP A 3 -20.35 4.17 5.26
N VAL A 4 -21.29 3.30 5.61
CA VAL A 4 -21.65 2.10 4.83
C VAL A 4 -23.14 1.82 4.94
N GLN A 5 -23.80 1.70 3.80
CA GLN A 5 -25.21 1.34 3.70
C GLN A 5 -25.39 0.11 2.83
N HIS A 6 -25.69 -1.03 3.45
CA HIS A 6 -26.04 -2.26 2.76
C HIS A 6 -27.52 -2.22 2.37
N ARG A 7 -27.81 -2.42 1.08
CA ARG A 7 -29.15 -2.34 0.51
C ARG A 7 -29.45 -3.57 -0.35
N VAL A 8 -30.73 -3.79 -0.63
CA VAL A 8 -31.20 -4.84 -1.52
C VAL A 8 -31.97 -4.19 -2.67
N SER A 9 -31.64 -4.57 -3.90
CA SER A 9 -32.32 -4.05 -5.09
C SER A 9 -33.63 -4.79 -5.34
N LYS A 10 -34.47 -4.26 -6.24
CA LYS A 10 -35.81 -4.83 -6.54
C LYS A 10 -35.78 -6.29 -7.01
N ASN A 11 -34.66 -6.74 -7.58
CA ASN A 11 -34.47 -8.13 -8.03
C ASN A 11 -33.85 -9.04 -6.94
N GLY A 12 -33.76 -8.59 -5.70
CA GLY A 12 -33.21 -9.34 -4.57
C GLY A 12 -31.68 -9.31 -4.47
N LYS A 13 -30.96 -8.68 -5.40
CA LYS A 13 -29.50 -8.60 -5.32
C LYS A 13 -29.06 -7.53 -4.33
N GLY A 14 -28.16 -7.92 -3.41
CA GLY A 14 -27.51 -7.01 -2.49
C GLY A 14 -26.55 -6.05 -3.20
N TRP A 15 -26.43 -4.84 -2.66
CA TRP A 15 -25.46 -3.84 -3.06
C TRP A 15 -25.11 -2.96 -1.86
N ALA A 16 -24.04 -2.17 -1.96
CA ALA A 16 -23.70 -1.21 -0.92
C ALA A 16 -23.33 0.15 -1.50
N LEU A 17 -23.65 1.16 -0.70
CA LEU A 17 -23.12 2.51 -0.78
C LEU A 17 -22.09 2.65 0.34
N PHE A 18 -20.89 3.13 0.06
CA PHE A 18 -19.91 3.36 1.12
C PHE A 18 -19.09 4.61 0.83
N THR A 19 -18.73 5.33 1.89
CA THR A 19 -17.94 6.55 1.82
C THR A 19 -16.52 6.26 2.29
N MET A 20 -15.56 6.65 1.46
CA MET A 20 -14.13 6.54 1.77
C MET A 20 -13.53 7.94 1.77
N GLU A 21 -12.77 8.22 2.83
CA GLU A 21 -12.18 9.53 3.10
C GLU A 21 -10.67 9.38 3.16
N ASP A 22 -9.95 10.31 2.54
CA ASP A 22 -8.52 10.51 2.67
C ASP A 22 -8.23 11.82 3.42
N TYR A 23 -6.97 12.28 3.44
CA TYR A 23 -6.60 13.50 4.17
C TYR A 23 -7.17 14.79 3.56
N THR A 24 -7.65 14.74 2.32
CA THR A 24 -8.03 15.91 1.51
C THR A 24 -9.49 15.90 1.08
N ASP A 25 -10.04 14.72 0.78
CA ASP A 25 -11.33 14.54 0.13
C ASP A 25 -12.07 13.31 0.65
N SER A 26 -13.38 13.31 0.44
CA SER A 26 -14.28 12.21 0.73
C SER A 26 -15.10 11.88 -0.51
N TYR A 27 -15.20 10.59 -0.85
CA TYR A 27 -15.91 10.12 -2.03
C TYR A 27 -16.86 8.98 -1.71
N GLU A 28 -18.06 9.05 -2.30
CA GLU A 28 -19.11 8.04 -2.16
C GLU A 28 -19.05 7.02 -3.31
N PHE A 29 -18.82 5.77 -2.95
CA PHE A 29 -18.70 4.65 -3.87
C PHE A 29 -19.94 3.77 -3.84
N ARG A 30 -20.28 3.20 -5.00
CA ARG A 30 -21.35 2.21 -5.16
C ARG A 30 -20.76 0.90 -5.64
N ILE A 31 -21.14 -0.20 -5.01
CA ILE A 31 -20.69 -1.55 -5.37
C ILE A 31 -21.88 -2.50 -5.46
N PHE A 32 -21.92 -3.29 -6.53
CA PHE A 32 -23.09 -4.09 -6.91
C PHE A 32 -22.69 -5.55 -7.21
N GLY A 33 -23.69 -6.45 -7.14
CA GLY A 33 -23.57 -7.81 -7.66
C GLY A 33 -22.44 -8.63 -7.03
N GLU A 34 -21.71 -9.38 -7.85
CA GLU A 34 -20.62 -10.26 -7.40
C GLU A 34 -19.49 -9.49 -6.74
N GLU A 35 -19.17 -8.28 -7.22
CA GLU A 35 -18.13 -7.44 -6.60
C GLU A 35 -18.52 -7.07 -5.16
N TYR A 36 -19.81 -6.77 -4.94
CA TYR A 36 -20.32 -6.51 -3.60
C TYR A 36 -20.18 -7.75 -2.71
N LEU A 37 -20.64 -8.92 -3.15
CA LEU A 37 -20.55 -10.15 -2.36
C LEU A 37 -19.10 -10.50 -2.02
N LYS A 38 -18.20 -10.36 -3.01
CA LYS A 38 -16.77 -10.62 -2.86
C LYS A 38 -16.13 -9.69 -1.84
N PHE A 39 -16.40 -8.39 -1.88
CA PHE A 39 -15.70 -7.39 -1.06
C PHE A 39 -16.50 -6.91 0.16
N ARG A 40 -17.69 -7.45 0.41
CA ARG A 40 -18.60 -7.05 1.50
C ARG A 40 -17.90 -7.00 2.86
N HIS A 41 -17.02 -7.95 3.13
CA HIS A 41 -16.32 -8.07 4.42
C HIS A 41 -15.30 -6.94 4.67
N PHE A 42 -14.86 -6.22 3.64
CA PHE A 42 -14.01 -5.03 3.80
C PHE A 42 -14.81 -3.75 4.10
N LEU A 43 -16.12 -3.76 3.85
CA LEU A 43 -17.00 -2.59 4.00
C LEU A 43 -17.51 -2.46 5.43
N MET A 44 -16.59 -2.21 6.37
CA MET A 44 -16.91 -1.95 7.76
C MET A 44 -16.55 -0.51 8.11
N ILE A 45 -17.39 0.15 8.92
CA ILE A 45 -17.11 1.49 9.44
C ILE A 45 -15.80 1.44 10.24
N ASN A 46 -14.98 2.49 10.11
CA ASN A 46 -13.64 2.60 10.71
C ASN A 46 -12.60 1.58 10.20
N SER A 47 -12.89 0.89 9.08
CA SER A 47 -11.90 0.06 8.41
C SER A 47 -10.97 0.92 7.55
N PHE A 48 -9.67 0.67 7.67
CA PHE A 48 -8.62 1.21 6.80
C PHE A 48 -8.36 0.25 5.65
N VAL A 49 -8.80 0.62 4.45
CA VAL A 49 -8.71 -0.23 3.26
C VAL A 49 -8.01 0.49 2.13
N PHE A 50 -7.18 -0.26 1.41
CA PHE A 50 -6.67 0.11 0.10
C PHE A 50 -7.56 -0.52 -0.97
N VAL A 51 -8.11 0.32 -1.84
CA VAL A 51 -9.01 -0.12 -2.91
C VAL A 51 -8.36 0.16 -4.26
N LYS A 52 -8.15 -0.90 -5.04
CA LYS A 52 -7.72 -0.78 -6.43
C LYS A 52 -8.93 -0.81 -7.34
N VAL A 53 -9.14 0.26 -8.09
CA VAL A 53 -10.24 0.38 -9.04
C VAL A 53 -9.73 0.65 -10.46
N PHE A 54 -10.52 0.23 -11.46
CA PHE A 54 -10.37 0.69 -12.84
C PHE A 54 -11.55 1.58 -13.20
N VAL A 55 -11.25 2.80 -13.66
CA VAL A 55 -12.25 3.69 -14.27
C VAL A 55 -12.36 3.30 -15.74
N ARG A 56 -13.52 2.77 -16.13
CA ARG A 56 -13.83 2.47 -17.53
C ARG A 56 -14.82 3.49 -18.05
N GLU A 57 -14.75 3.75 -19.35
CA GLU A 57 -15.79 4.53 -20.01
C GLU A 57 -17.17 3.88 -19.79
N GLY A 58 -18.18 4.74 -19.68
CA GLY A 58 -19.57 4.30 -19.65
C GLY A 58 -19.96 3.60 -20.95
N TRP A 59 -21.08 2.88 -20.90
CA TRP A 59 -21.59 2.22 -22.08
C TRP A 59 -21.91 3.25 -23.17
N THR A 60 -21.45 2.97 -24.40
CA THR A 60 -21.83 3.78 -25.56
C THR A 60 -23.27 3.45 -25.92
N ASN A 61 -24.14 4.46 -25.89
CA ASN A 61 -25.50 4.29 -26.37
C ASN A 61 -25.46 4.07 -27.90
N ARG A 62 -25.98 2.92 -28.34
CA ARG A 62 -25.95 2.50 -29.76
C ARG A 62 -26.68 3.47 -30.69
N ASP A 63 -27.71 4.15 -30.20
CA ASP A 63 -28.57 5.00 -31.03
C ASP A 63 -28.08 6.45 -31.11
N THR A 64 -27.41 6.93 -30.06
CA THR A 64 -26.98 8.34 -29.95
C THR A 64 -25.46 8.53 -30.04
N GLY A 65 -24.68 7.45 -30.00
CA GLY A 65 -23.22 7.48 -29.96
C GLY A 65 -22.63 8.12 -28.69
N LYS A 66 -23.48 8.63 -27.78
CA LYS A 66 -23.04 9.28 -26.55
C LYS A 66 -22.51 8.23 -25.57
N LYS A 67 -21.33 8.50 -25.01
CA LYS A 67 -20.74 7.72 -23.92
C LYS A 67 -21.48 8.08 -22.62
N GLY A 68 -21.94 7.07 -21.89
CA GLY A 68 -22.47 7.27 -20.54
C GLY A 68 -21.38 7.62 -19.53
N ASP A 69 -21.78 7.84 -18.28
CA ASP A 69 -20.87 8.15 -17.18
C ASP A 69 -19.82 7.05 -16.95
N ALA A 70 -18.64 7.47 -16.54
CA ALA A 70 -17.55 6.56 -16.22
C ALA A 70 -17.98 5.57 -15.12
N ARG A 71 -17.65 4.29 -15.33
CA ARG A 71 -17.96 3.22 -14.39
C ARG A 71 -16.69 2.82 -13.63
N ILE A 72 -16.87 2.55 -12.36
CA ILE A 72 -15.83 2.02 -11.49
C ILE A 72 -15.95 0.50 -11.49
N GLN A 73 -14.86 -0.18 -11.81
CA GLN A 73 -14.72 -1.63 -11.65
C GLN A 73 -13.76 -1.90 -10.49
N TYR A 74 -14.17 -2.70 -9.52
CA TYR A 74 -13.37 -2.99 -8.35
C TYR A 74 -12.44 -4.17 -8.62
N VAL A 75 -11.13 -3.92 -8.56
CA VAL A 75 -10.11 -4.94 -8.82
C VAL A 75 -9.79 -5.69 -7.53
N ASN A 76 -9.51 -4.95 -6.47
CA ASN A 76 -9.10 -5.52 -5.20
C ASN A 76 -9.39 -4.60 -4.03
N PHE A 77 -9.67 -5.21 -2.88
CA PHE A 77 -9.71 -4.57 -1.57
C PHE A 77 -8.70 -5.30 -0.69
N VAL A 78 -7.89 -4.54 0.04
CA VAL A 78 -6.90 -5.05 0.98
C VAL A 78 -6.94 -4.17 2.22
N LEU A 79 -6.74 -4.73 3.41
CA LEU A 79 -6.56 -3.92 4.61
C LEU A 79 -5.25 -3.14 4.49
N LEU A 80 -5.26 -1.89 4.96
CA LEU A 80 -4.08 -1.03 4.82
C LEU A 80 -2.86 -1.63 5.52
N GLN A 81 -3.05 -2.32 6.65
CA GLN A 81 -1.98 -3.04 7.35
C GLN A 81 -1.28 -4.08 6.45
N ASP A 82 -2.06 -4.84 5.67
CA ASP A 82 -1.55 -5.89 4.79
C ASP A 82 -0.98 -5.30 3.49
N THR A 83 -1.29 -4.05 3.16
CA THR A 83 -0.79 -3.43 1.93
C THR A 83 0.69 -3.14 1.96
N MET A 84 1.28 -2.83 3.12
CA MET A 84 2.72 -2.61 3.22
C MET A 84 3.48 -3.86 2.77
N GLU A 85 3.11 -5.02 3.29
CA GLU A 85 3.74 -6.31 2.94
C GLU A 85 3.51 -6.68 1.46
N ASN A 86 2.30 -6.45 0.96
CA ASN A 86 1.92 -6.86 -0.39
C ASN A 86 2.48 -5.96 -1.50
N PHE A 87 2.62 -4.65 -1.24
CA PHE A 87 3.02 -3.68 -2.26
C PHE A 87 4.44 -3.13 -2.10
N ALA A 88 5.10 -3.30 -0.95
CA ALA A 88 6.50 -2.93 -0.82
C ALA A 88 7.35 -3.83 -1.72
N LYS A 89 7.92 -3.24 -2.78
CA LYS A 89 8.76 -3.97 -3.73
C LYS A 89 10.17 -4.13 -3.22
N LYS A 90 10.69 -3.15 -2.48
CA LYS A 90 12.03 -3.18 -1.89
C LYS A 90 12.16 -2.28 -0.66
N LEU A 91 13.01 -2.70 0.26
CA LEU A 91 13.44 -1.88 1.39
C LEU A 91 14.72 -1.13 0.99
N THR A 92 14.75 0.18 1.19
CA THR A 92 15.95 1.00 0.98
C THR A 92 16.36 1.66 2.28
N ILE A 93 17.51 1.27 2.82
CA ILE A 93 18.08 1.86 4.04
C ILE A 93 18.96 3.04 3.65
N LYS A 94 18.82 4.16 4.34
CA LYS A 94 19.62 5.37 4.13
C LYS A 94 20.61 5.49 5.28
N LEU A 95 21.88 5.58 4.95
CA LEU A 95 22.96 5.65 5.91
C LEU A 95 23.76 6.93 5.69
N ASN A 96 23.89 7.73 6.74
CA ASN A 96 24.81 8.87 6.73
C ASN A 96 26.23 8.36 7.03
N ILE A 97 27.19 8.65 6.16
CA ILE A 97 28.58 8.23 6.35
C ILE A 97 29.19 8.80 7.64
N ASP A 98 28.80 10.02 8.02
CA ASP A 98 29.33 10.72 9.21
C ASP A 98 28.89 10.08 10.52
N GLN A 99 27.78 9.33 10.48
CA GLN A 99 27.18 8.67 11.65
C GLN A 99 27.42 7.16 11.65
N LEU A 100 28.16 6.65 10.66
CA LEU A 100 28.42 5.23 10.52
C LEU A 100 29.46 4.78 11.55
N LYS A 101 29.03 3.97 12.51
CA LYS A 101 29.92 3.25 13.43
C LYS A 101 29.88 1.75 13.12
N GLU A 102 31.02 1.08 13.27
CA GLU A 102 31.13 -0.35 12.99
C GLU A 102 30.13 -1.18 13.81
N GLU A 103 29.98 -0.88 15.09
CA GLU A 103 29.01 -1.51 16.01
C GLU A 103 27.58 -1.42 15.46
N ASN A 104 27.15 -0.24 15.03
CA ASN A 104 25.81 -0.01 14.47
C ASN A 104 25.58 -0.81 13.18
N ILE A 105 26.62 -0.99 12.35
CA ILE A 105 26.53 -1.78 11.11
C ILE A 105 26.36 -3.27 11.45
N HIS A 106 27.07 -3.78 12.46
CA HIS A 106 26.94 -5.16 12.90
C HIS A 106 25.54 -5.43 13.45
N GLU A 107 25.02 -4.56 14.32
CA GLU A 107 23.67 -4.70 14.84
C GLU A 107 22.60 -4.61 13.74
N LEU A 108 22.75 -3.68 12.79
CA LEU A 108 21.85 -3.56 11.66
C LEU A 108 21.87 -4.83 10.80
N LYS A 109 23.07 -5.36 10.54
CA LYS A 109 23.23 -6.61 9.80
C LYS A 109 22.52 -7.76 10.49
N ASP A 110 22.70 -7.93 11.79
CA ASP A 110 22.09 -9.01 12.56
C ASP A 110 20.57 -8.88 12.59
N THR A 111 20.07 -7.64 12.76
CA THR A 111 18.64 -7.32 12.64
C THR A 111 18.11 -7.72 11.26
N LEU A 112 18.78 -7.34 10.17
CA LEU A 112 18.32 -7.68 8.82
C LEU A 112 18.44 -9.18 8.48
N ILE A 113 19.24 -9.94 9.21
CA ILE A 113 19.36 -11.39 9.03
C ILE A 113 18.21 -12.12 9.73
N SER A 114 17.71 -11.62 10.87
CA SER A 114 16.58 -12.24 11.57
C SER A 114 15.26 -12.11 10.78
N TYR A 115 15.10 -11.05 9.99
CA TYR A 115 13.93 -10.83 9.12
C TYR A 115 14.18 -11.28 7.67
N LYS A 116 14.61 -12.53 7.46
CA LYS A 116 14.87 -13.07 6.11
C LYS A 116 13.56 -13.24 5.32
N GLY A 117 13.53 -12.73 4.08
CA GLY A 117 12.33 -12.79 3.25
C GLY A 117 12.58 -12.67 1.74
N LYS A 118 11.56 -12.21 1.02
CA LYS A 118 11.58 -12.13 -0.46
C LYS A 118 11.95 -10.76 -1.02
N HIS A 119 11.85 -9.69 -0.24
CA HIS A 119 12.01 -8.33 -0.73
C HIS A 119 13.50 -7.96 -0.87
N PRO A 120 13.92 -7.41 -2.03
CA PRO A 120 15.25 -6.86 -2.22
C PRO A 120 15.58 -5.76 -1.22
N LEU A 121 16.84 -5.76 -0.77
CA LEU A 121 17.40 -4.76 0.12
C LEU A 121 18.37 -3.85 -0.64
N ASN A 122 18.15 -2.55 -0.55
CA ASN A 122 19.03 -1.52 -1.09
C ASN A 122 19.56 -0.63 0.04
N PHE A 123 20.73 -0.04 -0.19
CA PHE A 123 21.33 0.95 0.67
C PHE A 123 21.60 2.22 -0.12
N VAL A 124 21.42 3.36 0.53
CA VAL A 124 21.77 4.68 0.04
C VAL A 124 22.72 5.28 1.06
N ILE A 125 23.99 5.29 0.75
CA ILE A 125 25.01 5.93 1.58
C ILE A 125 25.12 7.37 1.09
N TYR A 126 25.03 8.33 2.00
CA TYR A 126 25.13 9.74 1.66
C TYR A 126 26.04 10.49 2.62
N GLU A 127 26.66 11.54 2.10
CA GLU A 127 27.48 12.49 2.83
C GLU A 127 26.97 13.90 2.55
N MET A 128 26.70 14.67 3.60
CA MET A 128 26.10 15.99 3.44
C MET A 128 27.14 17.04 3.00
N ASN A 129 28.40 16.89 3.41
CA ASN A 129 29.46 17.86 3.13
C ASN A 129 29.85 17.89 1.65
N GLU A 130 30.13 16.73 1.07
CA GLU A 130 30.52 16.60 -0.34
C GLU A 130 29.34 16.32 -1.28
N GLN A 131 28.11 16.25 -0.75
CA GLN A 131 26.87 15.90 -1.48
C GLN A 131 26.98 14.57 -2.24
N ILE A 132 27.77 13.63 -1.72
CA ILE A 132 27.96 12.33 -2.33
C ILE A 132 26.78 11.43 -1.98
N LYS A 133 26.27 10.70 -2.97
CA LYS A 133 25.19 9.73 -2.79
C LYS A 133 25.46 8.47 -3.58
N VAL A 134 25.68 7.36 -2.88
CA VAL A 134 25.98 6.05 -3.46
C VAL A 134 24.80 5.11 -3.23
N ASN A 135 24.30 4.50 -4.31
CA ASN A 135 23.26 3.49 -4.24
C ASN A 135 23.89 2.10 -4.33
N LEU A 136 23.71 1.29 -3.30
CA LEU A 136 24.16 -0.10 -3.26
C LEU A 136 22.95 -1.03 -3.24
N SER A 137 23.01 -2.10 -4.03
CA SER A 137 21.98 -3.15 -4.03
C SER A 137 22.54 -4.42 -3.41
N SER A 138 21.86 -4.96 -2.40
CA SER A 138 22.21 -6.27 -1.87
C SER A 138 21.77 -7.36 -2.84
N ARG A 139 22.73 -8.15 -3.33
CA ARG A 139 22.43 -9.26 -4.25
C ARG A 139 22.07 -10.56 -3.51
N LYS A 140 22.65 -10.77 -2.32
CA LYS A 140 22.53 -12.02 -1.56
C LYS A 140 21.47 -11.95 -0.47
N GLN A 141 21.33 -10.81 0.18
CA GLN A 141 20.42 -10.64 1.31
C GLN A 141 19.10 -10.04 0.85
N LYS A 142 18.01 -10.68 1.27
CA LYS A 142 16.63 -10.25 1.08
C LYS A 142 15.93 -10.28 2.42
N VAL A 143 14.98 -9.37 2.61
CA VAL A 143 14.28 -9.18 3.87
C VAL A 143 12.78 -9.35 3.68
N GLU A 144 12.07 -9.77 4.72
CA GLU A 144 10.62 -9.66 4.77
C GLU A 144 10.29 -8.30 5.36
N ILE A 145 9.48 -7.50 4.65
CA ILE A 145 9.11 -6.17 5.12
C ILE A 145 7.85 -6.34 5.97
N THR A 146 8.04 -6.44 7.29
CA THR A 146 6.94 -6.51 8.26
C THR A 146 6.91 -5.27 9.13
N SER A 147 5.77 -5.03 9.79
CA SER A 147 5.62 -3.90 10.72
C SER A 147 6.63 -3.95 11.86
N GLU A 148 6.97 -5.14 12.35
CA GLU A 148 7.97 -5.35 13.41
C GLU A 148 9.38 -4.96 12.96
N LEU A 149 9.77 -5.30 11.72
CA LEU A 149 11.06 -4.89 11.18
C LEU A 149 11.13 -3.36 11.08
N LEU A 150 10.08 -2.74 10.54
CA LEU A 150 10.03 -1.27 10.39
C LEU A 150 10.12 -0.57 11.74
N HIS A 151 9.38 -1.05 12.73
CA HIS A 151 9.44 -0.53 14.09
C HIS A 151 10.84 -0.67 14.70
N THR A 152 11.48 -1.83 14.56
CA THR A 152 12.85 -2.06 15.03
C THR A 152 13.85 -1.12 14.36
N LEU A 153 13.65 -0.79 13.08
CA LEU A 153 14.49 0.18 12.36
C LEU A 153 14.27 1.61 12.88
N GLU A 154 13.02 2.00 13.17
CA GLU A 154 12.71 3.31 13.77
C GLU A 154 13.30 3.46 15.18
N GLU A 155 13.19 2.44 16.03
CA GLU A 155 13.76 2.45 17.39
C GLU A 155 15.29 2.61 17.38
N LYS A 156 15.95 2.10 16.34
CA LYS A 156 17.40 2.22 16.15
C LYS A 156 17.82 3.48 15.39
N ASP A 157 16.89 4.41 15.14
CA ASP A 157 17.09 5.64 14.37
C ASP A 157 17.65 5.38 12.96
N VAL A 158 17.27 4.24 12.36
CA VAL A 158 17.70 3.86 11.01
C VAL A 158 16.70 4.39 10.00
N HIS A 159 17.10 5.40 9.25
CA HIS A 159 16.26 5.94 8.19
C HIS A 159 16.06 4.94 7.04
N TYR A 160 14.81 4.70 6.64
CA TYR A 160 14.48 3.85 5.51
C TYR A 160 13.47 4.48 4.54
N LYS A 161 13.30 3.82 3.40
CA LYS A 161 12.29 4.11 2.39
C LYS A 161 11.75 2.80 1.82
N LEU A 162 10.43 2.66 1.82
CA LEU A 162 9.71 1.64 1.06
C LEU A 162 9.49 2.13 -0.38
N ASN A 163 9.75 1.28 -1.38
CA ASN A 163 9.48 1.59 -2.79
C ASN A 163 8.63 0.50 -3.43
#